data_AF-T0WMH3-F1
#
_entry.id   AF-T0WMH3-F1
#
_cell.length_a   1.000
_cell.length_b   1.000
_cell.length_c   1.000
_cell.angle_alpha   90.00
_cell.angle_beta   90.00
_cell.angle_gamma   90.00
#
_symmetry.space_group_name_H-M   'P 1'
#
loop_
_entity.id
_entity.type
_entity.pdbx_description
1 polymer ?
#
loop_
_entity_poly.entity_id
_entity_poly.type
_entity_poly.pdbx_seq_one_letter_code
_entity_poly.pdbx_strand_id
1 'polypeptide(L)'
;MTDFNQFFNLEFWQKIFELNESPLRIAIAVLDIAIVSFFLYQAIRFVQGTKLMTLVRGVIIFIFIRIIAGLIGLTTVEWLLNQVITYGVIAGVIIFQPEIRRALESLGRTTTLFTPTKKGSLDGHISAYEKSFAYMSERKIGALIAIEQGQNLNEFVSTGIRLDADITSELLINIFIPNTPLHDGAVIVQGNKIAVTSAYLPLTEKSGISKQFGTRHRAAIGLSEVSDALILVVSEETGGISVAHNGEFFSDISKEKFHDILVAILVPKVEKTVRGTGRIRKNKVEEKKNGK
;
A
#
# COMPACT_ATOMS: atom_id res chain seq x y z
N MET A 1 -9.13 0.76 38.80
CA MET A 1 -8.00 1.67 38.51
C MET A 1 -6.89 1.42 39.54
N THR A 2 -6.18 0.28 39.45
CA THR A 2 -5.01 -0.01 40.33
C THR A 2 -3.97 -0.93 39.67
N ASP A 3 -4.02 -1.17 38.35
CA ASP A 3 -3.07 -2.09 37.69
C ASP A 3 -1.88 -1.39 37.02
N PHE A 4 -2.01 -0.12 36.63
CA PHE A 4 -0.92 0.58 35.93
C PHE A 4 0.30 0.86 36.82
N ASN A 5 0.09 0.98 38.13
CA ASN A 5 1.18 1.11 39.10
C ASN A 5 1.94 -0.21 39.32
N GLN A 6 1.37 -1.36 38.94
CA GLN A 6 2.07 -2.65 39.05
C GLN A 6 3.20 -2.76 38.02
N PHE A 7 3.07 -2.12 36.86
CA PHE A 7 4.10 -2.14 35.80
C PHE A 7 5.43 -1.51 36.25
N PHE A 8 5.37 -0.52 37.14
CA PHE A 8 6.55 0.14 37.72
C PHE A 8 6.99 -0.48 39.05
N ASN A 9 6.30 -1.52 39.54
CA ASN A 9 6.66 -2.21 40.77
C ASN A 9 7.69 -3.30 40.47
N LEU A 10 8.86 -3.25 41.12
CA LEU A 10 9.93 -4.22 40.92
C LEU A 10 9.52 -5.64 41.33
N GLU A 11 8.64 -5.77 42.33
CA GLU A 11 8.09 -7.06 42.77
C GLU A 11 7.20 -7.71 41.70
N PHE A 12 6.53 -6.93 40.85
CA PHE A 12 5.74 -7.47 39.73
C PHE A 12 6.63 -8.20 38.72
N TRP A 13 7.76 -7.57 38.37
CA TRP A 13 8.75 -8.17 37.48
C TRP A 13 9.41 -9.39 38.10
N GLN A 14 9.77 -9.33 39.39
CA GLN A 14 10.30 -10.50 40.11
C GLN A 14 9.30 -11.67 40.12
N LYS A 15 8.01 -11.41 40.34
CA LYS A 15 6.96 -12.44 40.29
C LYS A 15 6.82 -13.09 38.91
N ILE A 16 6.98 -12.32 37.82
CA ILE A 16 6.99 -12.86 36.45
C ILE A 16 8.20 -13.76 36.22
N PHE A 17 9.37 -13.42 36.77
CA PHE A 17 10.57 -14.26 36.68
C PHE A 17 10.49 -15.50 37.60
N GLU A 18 9.91 -15.38 38.80
CA GLU A 18 9.78 -16.46 39.79
C GLU A 18 8.63 -17.45 39.49
N LEU A 19 7.59 -17.06 38.74
CA LEU A 19 6.50 -17.95 38.29
C LEU A 19 6.86 -18.81 37.05
N ASN A 20 8.08 -18.65 36.51
CA ASN A 20 8.48 -19.15 35.20
C ASN A 20 9.56 -20.25 35.25
N GLU A 21 9.42 -21.19 36.19
CA GLU A 21 10.34 -22.32 36.43
C GLU A 21 10.38 -23.38 35.31
N SER A 22 9.59 -23.25 34.23
CA SER A 22 9.59 -24.22 33.12
C SER A 22 10.07 -23.60 31.81
N PRO A 23 11.09 -24.19 31.14
CA PRO A 23 11.61 -23.71 29.85
C PRO A 23 10.52 -23.53 28.77
N LEU A 24 9.44 -24.33 28.85
CA LEU A 24 8.29 -24.24 27.95
C LEU A 24 7.48 -22.95 28.15
N ARG A 25 7.30 -22.46 29.38
CA ARG A 25 6.57 -21.22 29.63
C ARG A 25 7.37 -19.99 29.19
N ILE A 26 8.69 -20.00 29.35
CA ILE A 26 9.59 -18.98 28.78
C ILE A 26 9.44 -18.96 27.25
N ALA A 27 9.47 -20.13 26.60
CA ALA A 27 9.30 -20.21 25.15
C ALA A 27 7.94 -19.67 24.68
N ILE A 28 6.87 -19.98 25.41
CA ILE A 28 5.52 -19.45 25.13
C ILE A 28 5.50 -17.93 25.31
N ALA A 29 6.08 -17.39 26.38
CA ALA A 29 6.13 -15.94 26.62
C ALA A 29 6.96 -15.20 25.54
N VAL A 30 8.09 -15.78 25.11
CA VAL A 30 8.89 -15.23 24.02
C VAL A 30 8.11 -15.25 22.71
N LEU A 31 7.41 -16.34 22.41
CA LEU A 31 6.55 -16.45 21.23
C LEU A 31 5.43 -15.42 21.28
N ASP A 32 4.78 -15.24 22.43
CA ASP A 32 3.70 -14.28 22.65
C ASP A 32 4.20 -12.84 22.40
N ILE A 33 5.31 -12.45 23.03
CA ILE A 33 5.94 -11.14 22.81
C ILE A 33 6.33 -10.95 21.34
N ALA A 34 6.86 -11.99 20.68
CA ALA A 34 7.23 -11.92 19.27
C ALA A 34 6.01 -11.69 18.35
N ILE A 35 4.92 -12.41 18.61
CA ILE A 35 3.66 -12.27 17.87
C ILE A 35 3.09 -10.85 18.09
N VAL A 36 2.95 -10.41 19.33
CA VAL A 36 2.44 -9.07 19.67
C VAL A 36 3.32 -8.00 19.03
N SER A 37 4.64 -8.11 19.14
CA SER A 37 5.59 -7.17 18.55
C SER A 37 5.50 -7.13 17.03
N PHE A 38 5.31 -8.27 16.37
CA PHE A 38 5.10 -8.33 14.92
C PHE A 38 3.83 -7.60 14.49
N PHE A 39 2.70 -7.85 15.16
CA PHE A 39 1.45 -7.15 14.86
C PHE A 39 1.55 -5.65 15.15
N LEU A 40 2.19 -5.27 16.25
CA LEU A 40 2.37 -3.88 16.65
C LEU A 40 3.29 -3.13 15.66
N TYR A 41 4.37 -3.78 15.21
CA TYR A 41 5.22 -3.26 14.14
C TYR A 41 4.43 -3.06 12.83
N GLN A 42 3.61 -4.05 12.44
CA GLN A 42 2.77 -3.91 11.25
C GLN A 42 1.73 -2.80 11.37
N ALA A 43 1.08 -2.67 12.54
CA ALA A 43 0.15 -1.57 12.80
C ALA A 43 0.82 -0.20 12.68
N ILE A 44 2.03 -0.05 13.22
CA ILE A 44 2.81 1.19 13.09
C ILE A 44 3.16 1.45 11.62
N ARG A 45 3.66 0.45 10.89
CA ARG A 45 4.01 0.57 9.47
C ARG A 45 2.80 0.91 8.60
N PHE A 46 1.61 0.39 8.93
CA PHE A 46 0.36 0.67 8.23
C PHE A 46 -0.07 2.14 8.35
N VAL A 47 0.17 2.75 9.52
CA VAL A 47 -0.22 4.14 9.78
C VAL A 47 0.87 5.14 9.36
N GLN A 48 2.11 4.70 9.18
CA GLN A 48 3.24 5.54 8.74
C GLN A 48 2.97 6.20 7.38
N GLY A 49 3.24 7.50 7.29
CA GLY A 49 3.06 8.29 6.06
C GLY A 49 1.63 8.82 5.84
N THR A 50 0.66 8.40 6.64
CA THR A 50 -0.73 8.86 6.52
C THR A 50 -1.01 10.09 7.39
N LYS A 51 -2.10 10.82 7.07
CA LYS A 51 -2.63 11.90 7.94
C LYS A 51 -2.94 11.40 9.36
N LEU A 52 -3.22 10.11 9.53
CA LEU A 52 -3.50 9.47 10.81
C LEU A 52 -2.27 9.44 11.74
N MET A 53 -1.05 9.44 11.19
CA MET A 53 0.19 9.54 11.99
C MET A 53 0.28 10.86 12.76
N THR A 54 -0.19 11.97 12.17
CA THR A 54 -0.24 13.28 12.85
C THR A 54 -1.17 13.23 14.05
N LEU A 55 -2.32 12.56 13.93
CA LEU A 55 -3.26 12.40 15.03
C LEU A 55 -2.69 11.51 16.13
N VAL A 56 -2.08 10.38 15.79
CA VAL A 56 -1.41 9.48 16.75
C VAL A 56 -0.33 10.24 17.53
N ARG A 57 0.51 11.04 16.87
CA ARG A 57 1.49 11.89 17.55
C ARG A 57 0.83 12.89 18.50
N GLY A 58 -0.27 13.51 18.08
CA GLY A 58 -1.06 14.41 18.93
C GLY A 58 -1.57 13.73 20.21
N VAL A 59 -2.12 12.51 20.08
CA VAL A 59 -2.59 11.71 21.22
C VAL A 59 -1.44 11.34 22.16
N ILE A 60 -0.28 10.94 21.62
CA ILE A 60 0.91 10.62 22.44
C ILE A 60 1.36 11.85 23.24
N ILE A 61 1.48 13.01 22.59
CA ILE A 61 1.85 14.27 23.26
C ILE A 61 0.83 14.61 24.34
N PHE A 62 -0.46 14.47 24.06
CA PHE A 62 -1.53 14.73 25.01
C PHE A 62 -1.45 13.84 26.25
N ILE A 63 -1.21 12.53 26.08
CA ILE A 63 -0.99 11.59 27.18
C ILE A 63 0.27 11.98 27.98
N PHE A 64 1.33 12.42 27.31
CA PHE A 64 2.55 12.86 27.96
C PHE A 64 2.32 14.08 28.87
N ILE A 65 1.57 15.08 28.38
CA ILE A 65 1.15 16.25 29.16
C ILE A 65 0.33 15.83 30.38
N ARG A 66 -0.58 14.86 30.21
CA ARG A 66 -1.39 14.33 31.30
C ARG A 66 -0.55 13.67 32.40
N ILE A 67 0.48 12.89 32.03
CA ILE A 67 1.40 12.26 32.97
C ILE A 67 2.18 13.34 33.73
N ILE A 68 2.72 14.33 33.03
CA ILE A 68 3.45 15.45 33.65
C ILE A 68 2.56 16.21 34.64
N ALA A 69 1.30 16.49 34.26
CA ALA A 69 0.35 17.17 35.14
C ALA A 69 0.11 16.38 36.45
N GLY A 70 0.03 15.05 36.37
CA GLY A 70 -0.09 14.18 37.55
C GLY A 70 1.18 14.16 38.41
N LEU A 71 2.36 14.15 37.79
CA LEU A 71 3.64 14.16 38.50
C LEU A 71 3.89 15.48 39.25
N ILE A 72 3.49 16.62 38.67
CA ILE A 72 3.62 17.95 39.28
C ILE A 72 2.52 18.19 40.34
N GLY A 73 1.46 17.38 40.35
CA GLY A 73 0.33 17.52 41.27
C GLY A 73 -0.69 18.58 40.85
N LEU A 74 -0.81 18.87 39.56
CA LEU A 74 -1.79 19.81 39.00
C LEU A 74 -3.19 19.19 38.95
N THR A 75 -3.82 19.01 40.11
CA THR A 75 -5.08 18.25 40.28
C THR A 75 -6.23 18.71 39.36
N THR A 76 -6.42 20.02 39.20
CA THR A 76 -7.48 20.56 38.32
C THR A 76 -7.21 20.29 36.84
N VAL A 77 -5.96 20.42 36.40
CA VAL A 77 -5.55 20.14 35.01
C VAL A 77 -5.65 18.66 34.73
N GLU A 78 -5.19 17.82 35.65
CA GLU A 78 -5.35 16.37 35.63
C GLU A 78 -6.83 15.97 35.49
N TRP A 79 -7.71 16.56 36.30
CA TRP A 79 -9.15 16.31 36.22
C TRP A 79 -9.72 16.69 34.85
N LEU A 80 -9.37 17.87 34.32
CA LEU A 80 -9.84 18.34 33.02
C LEU A 80 -9.36 17.44 31.88
N LEU A 81 -8.07 17.09 31.87
CA LEU A 81 -7.48 16.20 30.88
C LEU A 81 -8.11 14.80 30.93
N ASN A 82 -8.46 14.29 32.12
CA ASN A 82 -9.20 13.03 32.25
C ASN A 82 -10.58 13.12 31.57
N GLN A 83 -11.31 14.23 31.73
CA GLN A 83 -12.60 14.41 31.04
C GLN A 83 -12.43 14.37 29.52
N VAL A 84 -11.40 15.07 29.01
CA VAL A 84 -11.08 15.06 27.57
C VAL A 84 -10.76 13.64 27.09
N ILE A 85 -10.04 12.83 27.86
CA ILE A 85 -9.77 11.42 27.51
C ILE A 85 -11.07 10.61 27.51
N THR A 86 -11.86 10.71 28.58
CA THR A 86 -13.10 9.92 28.72
C THR A 86 -14.09 10.20 27.59
N TYR A 87 -14.38 11.47 27.31
CA TYR A 87 -15.28 11.84 26.20
C TYR A 87 -14.60 11.74 24.84
N GLY A 88 -13.29 11.96 24.77
CA GLY A 88 -12.50 11.87 23.55
C GLY A 88 -12.42 10.46 22.98
N VAL A 89 -12.41 9.42 23.82
CA VAL A 89 -12.52 8.02 23.35
C VAL A 89 -13.87 7.78 22.67
N ILE A 90 -14.97 8.26 23.26
CA ILE A 90 -16.31 8.12 22.67
C ILE A 90 -16.40 8.87 21.34
N ALA A 91 -15.98 10.14 21.33
CA ALA A 91 -15.94 10.95 20.12
C ALA A 91 -15.04 10.32 19.05
N GLY A 92 -13.89 9.79 19.47
CA GLY A 92 -12.96 9.06 18.61
C GLY A 92 -13.64 7.87 17.95
N VAL A 93 -14.31 7.00 18.69
CA VAL A 93 -15.03 5.84 18.11
C VAL A 93 -16.09 6.29 17.10
N ILE A 94 -16.87 7.34 17.39
CA ILE A 94 -17.90 7.85 16.49
C ILE A 94 -17.28 8.41 15.21
N ILE A 95 -16.23 9.23 15.34
CA ILE A 95 -15.51 9.82 14.20
C ILE A 95 -14.84 8.74 13.36
N PHE A 96 -14.25 7.73 14.00
CA PHE A 96 -13.55 6.62 13.35
C PHE A 96 -14.43 5.44 12.93
N GLN A 97 -15.74 5.53 13.19
CA GLN A 97 -16.70 4.49 12.83
C GLN A 97 -16.64 4.13 11.32
N PRO A 98 -16.55 5.10 10.39
CA PRO A 98 -16.42 4.80 8.96
C PRO A 98 -15.14 4.04 8.62
N GLU A 99 -14.02 4.36 9.25
CA GLU A 99 -12.71 3.72 9.01
C GLU A 99 -12.71 2.29 9.54
N ILE A 100 -13.24 2.05 10.75
CA ILE A 100 -13.38 0.70 11.33
C ILE A 100 -14.25 -0.16 10.41
N ARG A 101 -15.36 0.40 9.92
CA ARG A 101 -16.23 -0.27 8.96
C ARG A 101 -15.49 -0.63 7.67
N ARG A 102 -14.78 0.32 7.06
CA ARG A 102 -13.98 0.09 5.83
C ARG A 102 -12.90 -0.98 6.04
N ALA A 103 -12.22 -0.95 7.19
CA ALA A 103 -11.20 -1.94 7.53
C ALA A 103 -11.81 -3.35 7.64
N LEU A 104 -12.94 -3.49 8.34
CA LEU A 104 -13.66 -4.77 8.46
C LEU A 104 -14.23 -5.25 7.13
N GLU A 105 -14.75 -4.35 6.30
CA GLU A 105 -15.23 -4.65 4.95
C GLU A 105 -14.06 -5.15 4.06
N SER A 106 -12.87 -4.58 4.20
CA SER A 106 -11.67 -5.02 3.47
C SER A 106 -11.21 -6.42 3.92
N LEU A 107 -11.20 -6.69 5.23
CA LEU A 107 -10.88 -8.01 5.78
C LEU A 107 -11.90 -9.07 5.35
N GLY A 108 -13.19 -8.73 5.31
CA GLY A 108 -14.27 -9.62 4.90
C GLY A 108 -14.32 -9.91 3.39
N ARG A 109 -13.70 -9.07 2.55
CA ARG A 109 -13.58 -9.27 1.10
C ARG A 109 -12.44 -10.19 0.67
N THR A 110 -11.72 -10.77 1.63
CA THR A 110 -10.57 -11.68 1.44
C THR A 110 -10.94 -13.02 0.75
N THR A 111 -12.20 -13.28 0.40
CA THR A 111 -12.59 -14.50 -0.33
C THR A 111 -12.02 -14.59 -1.76
N THR A 112 -11.40 -13.53 -2.28
CA THR A 112 -10.71 -13.53 -3.58
C THR A 112 -9.20 -13.83 -3.50
N LEU A 113 -8.62 -13.93 -2.29
CA LEU A 113 -7.18 -14.27 -2.11
C LEU A 113 -6.85 -15.74 -2.45
N PHE A 114 -7.86 -16.58 -2.75
CA PHE A 114 -7.66 -17.98 -3.13
C PHE A 114 -7.80 -18.25 -4.64
N THR A 115 -7.84 -17.22 -5.49
CA THR A 115 -7.72 -17.46 -6.93
C THR A 115 -6.24 -17.58 -7.29
N PRO A 116 -5.74 -18.76 -7.70
CA PRO A 116 -4.34 -18.90 -8.10
C PRO A 116 -4.10 -17.98 -9.30
N THR A 117 -3.31 -16.93 -9.11
CA THR A 117 -2.86 -16.05 -10.18
C THR A 117 -2.03 -16.91 -11.14
N LYS A 118 -2.64 -17.33 -12.25
CA LYS A 118 -1.91 -17.94 -13.37
C LYS A 118 -0.83 -16.95 -13.78
N LYS A 119 0.42 -17.36 -13.62
CA LYS A 119 1.62 -16.57 -13.98
C LYS A 119 1.60 -16.08 -15.44
N GLY A 120 0.81 -16.72 -16.31
CA GLY A 120 0.56 -16.27 -17.69
C GLY A 120 -0.40 -15.08 -17.86
N SER A 121 -1.00 -14.54 -16.79
CA SER A 121 -1.89 -13.37 -16.86
C SER A 121 -1.15 -12.04 -16.84
N LEU A 122 -0.03 -11.95 -16.10
CA LEU A 122 0.68 -10.69 -15.88
C LEU A 122 1.37 -10.17 -17.16
N ASP A 123 2.02 -11.05 -17.92
CA ASP A 123 2.59 -10.71 -19.24
C ASP A 123 1.49 -10.24 -20.22
N GLY A 124 0.30 -10.85 -20.12
CA GLY A 124 -0.88 -10.44 -20.88
C GLY A 124 -1.36 -9.04 -20.51
N HIS A 125 -1.34 -8.68 -19.21
CA HIS A 125 -1.73 -7.35 -18.74
C HIS A 125 -0.74 -6.27 -19.17
N ILE A 126 0.58 -6.53 -19.08
CA ILE A 126 1.61 -5.60 -19.57
C ILE A 126 1.38 -5.33 -21.07
N SER A 127 1.21 -6.39 -21.87
CA SER A 127 0.93 -6.24 -23.31
C SER A 127 -0.37 -5.46 -23.58
N ALA A 128 -1.41 -5.65 -22.76
CA ALA A 128 -2.67 -4.92 -22.88
C ALA A 128 -2.47 -3.41 -22.61
N TYR A 129 -1.71 -3.05 -21.57
CA TYR A 129 -1.38 -1.65 -21.29
C TYR A 129 -0.55 -1.03 -22.41
N GLU A 130 0.50 -1.70 -22.88
CA GLU A 130 1.35 -1.19 -23.96
C GLU A 130 0.58 -0.95 -25.26
N LYS A 131 -0.23 -1.94 -25.69
CA LYS A 131 -1.02 -1.82 -26.92
C LYS A 131 -2.05 -0.71 -26.82
N SER A 132 -2.77 -0.63 -25.70
CA SER A 132 -3.78 0.41 -25.49
C SER A 132 -3.14 1.80 -25.41
N PHE A 133 -2.04 1.97 -24.67
CA PHE A 133 -1.34 3.25 -24.54
C PHE A 133 -0.69 3.69 -25.84
N ALA A 134 -0.10 2.78 -26.61
CA ALA A 134 0.42 3.11 -27.94
C ALA A 134 -0.71 3.61 -28.87
N TYR A 135 -1.85 2.91 -28.90
CA TYR A 135 -3.01 3.30 -29.71
C TYR A 135 -3.56 4.67 -29.32
N MET A 136 -3.73 4.91 -28.01
CA MET A 136 -4.29 6.16 -27.48
C MET A 136 -3.30 7.33 -27.62
N SER A 137 -2.01 7.09 -27.44
CA SER A 137 -0.93 8.07 -27.64
C SER A 137 -0.91 8.59 -29.08
N GLU A 138 -0.92 7.69 -30.07
CA GLU A 138 -0.92 8.05 -31.50
C GLU A 138 -2.15 8.87 -31.92
N ARG A 139 -3.28 8.69 -31.23
CA ARG A 139 -4.54 9.39 -31.48
C ARG A 139 -4.83 10.53 -30.52
N LYS A 140 -3.91 10.81 -29.60
CA LYS A 140 -4.08 11.82 -28.54
C LYS A 140 -5.37 11.64 -27.74
N ILE A 141 -5.71 10.39 -27.44
CA ILE A 141 -6.83 10.04 -26.58
C ILE A 141 -6.34 10.08 -25.13
N GLY A 142 -6.93 10.95 -24.32
CA GLY A 142 -6.57 11.09 -22.91
C GLY A 142 -6.92 9.85 -22.10
N ALA A 143 -5.97 9.31 -21.36
CA ALA A 143 -6.16 8.12 -20.54
C ALA A 143 -5.57 8.31 -19.14
N LEU A 144 -6.18 7.67 -18.15
CA LEU A 144 -5.75 7.70 -16.76
C LEU A 144 -6.07 6.37 -16.08
N ILE A 145 -5.06 5.54 -15.84
CA ILE A 145 -5.22 4.23 -15.19
C ILE A 145 -4.42 4.21 -13.90
N ALA A 146 -5.05 3.88 -12.78
CA ALA A 146 -4.40 3.62 -11.51
C ALA A 146 -4.41 2.11 -11.20
N ILE A 147 -3.23 1.54 -10.97
CA ILE A 147 -3.06 0.12 -10.66
C ILE A 147 -2.72 0.00 -9.16
N GLU A 148 -3.61 -0.63 -8.40
CA GLU A 148 -3.45 -0.90 -6.98
C GLU A 148 -2.21 -1.76 -6.72
N GLN A 149 -1.41 -1.38 -5.71
CA GLN A 149 -0.21 -2.11 -5.26
C GLN A 149 -0.40 -2.61 -3.83
N GLY A 150 0.41 -2.18 -2.87
CA GLY A 150 0.30 -2.58 -1.47
C GLY A 150 -0.80 -1.85 -0.72
N GLN A 151 -1.09 -0.59 -1.05
CA GLN A 151 -2.18 0.18 -0.46
C GLN A 151 -3.44 0.07 -1.29
N ASN A 152 -4.55 -0.19 -0.61
CA ASN A 152 -5.83 -0.39 -1.27
C ASN A 152 -6.50 0.96 -1.63
N LEU A 153 -7.11 1.01 -2.83
CA LEU A 153 -7.71 2.21 -3.42
C LEU A 153 -9.24 2.30 -3.23
N ASN A 154 -9.82 1.58 -2.27
CA ASN A 154 -11.28 1.44 -2.09
C ASN A 154 -12.03 2.78 -1.97
N GLU A 155 -11.39 3.80 -1.38
CA GLU A 155 -11.98 5.14 -1.30
C GLU A 155 -12.30 5.69 -2.70
N PHE A 156 -11.36 5.58 -3.63
CA PHE A 156 -11.53 6.05 -5.01
C PHE A 156 -12.42 5.10 -5.82
N VAL A 157 -12.30 3.78 -5.58
CA VAL A 157 -13.16 2.78 -6.20
C VAL A 157 -14.64 3.06 -5.90
N SER A 158 -14.98 3.53 -4.70
CA SER A 158 -16.36 3.83 -4.33
C SER A 158 -17.01 4.97 -5.13
N THR A 159 -16.21 5.77 -5.84
CA THR A 159 -16.67 6.93 -6.61
C THR A 159 -16.95 6.62 -8.08
N GLY A 160 -16.43 5.49 -8.59
CA GLY A 160 -16.51 5.12 -10.01
C GLY A 160 -17.65 4.16 -10.35
N ILE A 161 -17.80 3.88 -11.64
CA ILE A 161 -18.73 2.90 -12.19
C ILE A 161 -18.06 1.53 -12.16
N ARG A 162 -18.67 0.57 -11.45
CA ARG A 162 -18.17 -0.82 -11.37
C ARG A 162 -18.24 -1.53 -12.72
N LEU A 163 -17.15 -2.21 -13.06
CA LEU A 163 -17.02 -3.02 -14.27
C LEU A 163 -16.74 -4.49 -13.95
N ASP A 164 -15.82 -4.77 -13.03
CA ASP A 164 -15.35 -6.14 -12.70
C ASP A 164 -14.89 -6.95 -13.93
N ALA A 165 -14.25 -6.25 -14.88
CA ALA A 165 -13.92 -6.77 -16.19
C ALA A 165 -12.46 -7.23 -16.27
N ASP A 166 -12.18 -8.17 -17.19
CA ASP A 166 -10.81 -8.59 -17.47
C ASP A 166 -10.04 -7.49 -18.21
N ILE A 167 -8.75 -7.38 -17.92
CA ILE A 167 -7.88 -6.35 -18.53
C ILE A 167 -7.52 -6.77 -19.96
N THR A 168 -8.09 -6.08 -20.94
CA THR A 168 -7.77 -6.23 -22.37
C THR A 168 -7.48 -4.89 -23.00
N SER A 169 -6.63 -4.86 -24.04
CA SER A 169 -6.30 -3.62 -24.75
C SER A 169 -7.54 -2.95 -25.35
N GLU A 170 -8.44 -3.76 -25.91
CA GLU A 170 -9.65 -3.35 -26.59
C GLU A 170 -10.64 -2.70 -25.62
N LEU A 171 -10.76 -3.23 -24.40
CA LEU A 171 -11.62 -2.64 -23.37
C LEU A 171 -11.03 -1.32 -22.86
N LEU A 172 -9.73 -1.28 -22.59
CA LEU A 172 -9.06 -0.05 -22.15
C LEU A 172 -9.22 1.08 -23.18
N ILE A 173 -9.01 0.78 -24.47
CA ILE A 173 -9.22 1.75 -25.55
C ILE A 173 -10.68 2.23 -25.55
N ASN A 174 -11.65 1.33 -25.48
CA ASN A 174 -13.08 1.68 -25.51
C ASN A 174 -13.52 2.54 -24.33
N ILE A 175 -12.99 2.28 -23.13
CA ILE A 175 -13.29 3.08 -21.94
C ILE A 175 -12.90 4.54 -22.15
N PHE A 176 -11.73 4.80 -22.73
CA PHE A 176 -11.20 6.17 -22.89
C PHE A 176 -11.64 6.88 -24.18
N ILE A 177 -12.54 6.30 -24.98
CA ILE A 177 -13.08 7.00 -26.16
C ILE A 177 -13.76 8.30 -25.73
N PRO A 178 -13.36 9.46 -26.30
CA PRO A 178 -13.94 10.75 -25.93
C PRO A 178 -15.45 10.80 -26.11
N ASN A 179 -16.13 11.60 -25.29
CA ASN A 179 -17.59 11.81 -25.31
C ASN A 179 -18.42 10.56 -24.99
N THR A 180 -17.86 9.60 -24.25
CA THR A 180 -18.60 8.45 -23.73
C THR A 180 -18.84 8.56 -22.23
N PRO A 181 -19.81 7.87 -21.62
CA PRO A 181 -19.98 7.93 -20.17
C PRO A 181 -18.78 7.41 -19.35
N LEU A 182 -17.95 6.54 -19.93
CA LEU A 182 -16.89 5.82 -19.20
C LEU A 182 -15.52 6.53 -19.21
N HIS A 183 -15.28 7.49 -20.11
CA HIS A 183 -13.95 8.10 -20.30
C HIS A 183 -13.59 9.23 -19.33
N ASP A 184 -14.58 9.76 -18.62
CA ASP A 184 -14.37 10.88 -17.69
C ASP A 184 -14.00 10.35 -16.31
N GLY A 185 -12.73 10.53 -15.93
CA GLY A 185 -12.15 10.03 -14.69
C GLY A 185 -11.11 8.93 -14.91
N ALA A 186 -10.78 8.22 -13.83
CA ALA A 186 -9.75 7.18 -13.82
C ALA A 186 -10.33 5.77 -13.90
N VAL A 187 -9.61 4.90 -14.59
CA VAL A 187 -9.76 3.45 -14.45
C VAL A 187 -8.95 2.99 -13.25
N ILE A 188 -9.55 2.19 -12.36
CA ILE A 188 -8.82 1.57 -11.24
C ILE A 188 -8.76 0.07 -11.45
N VAL A 189 -7.54 -0.46 -11.44
CA VAL A 189 -7.25 -1.90 -11.55
C VAL A 189 -6.92 -2.43 -10.15
N GLN A 190 -7.61 -3.50 -9.75
CA GLN A 190 -7.35 -4.24 -8.51
C GLN A 190 -7.07 -5.70 -8.85
N GLY A 191 -5.86 -6.18 -8.52
CA GLY A 191 -5.39 -7.50 -8.93
C GLY A 191 -5.38 -7.66 -10.46
N ASN A 192 -6.16 -8.61 -10.97
CA ASN A 192 -6.19 -8.94 -12.41
C ASN A 192 -7.43 -8.40 -13.13
N LYS A 193 -8.16 -7.46 -12.53
CA LYS A 193 -9.42 -6.92 -13.07
C LYS A 193 -9.48 -5.40 -13.03
N ILE A 194 -10.19 -4.84 -14.00
CA ILE A 194 -10.66 -3.47 -13.98
C ILE A 194 -11.83 -3.40 -12.98
N ALA A 195 -11.57 -2.87 -11.80
CA ALA A 195 -12.57 -2.77 -10.74
C ALA A 195 -13.65 -1.74 -11.09
N VAL A 196 -13.21 -0.53 -11.46
CA VAL A 196 -14.08 0.58 -11.83
C VAL A 196 -13.49 1.42 -12.96
N THR A 197 -14.35 2.18 -13.62
CA THR A 197 -13.98 3.33 -14.45
C THR A 197 -14.61 4.60 -13.89
N SER A 198 -14.25 5.75 -14.47
CA SER A 198 -14.78 7.06 -14.08
C SER A 198 -14.60 7.39 -12.59
N ALA A 199 -13.55 6.85 -11.97
CA ALA A 199 -13.25 7.15 -10.58
C ALA A 199 -12.65 8.56 -10.44
N TYR A 200 -13.05 9.27 -9.40
CA TYR A 200 -12.47 10.57 -9.05
C TYR A 200 -11.21 10.36 -8.21
N LEU A 201 -10.10 10.94 -8.68
CA LEU A 201 -8.81 10.92 -8.00
C LEU A 201 -8.48 12.29 -7.41
N PRO A 202 -7.71 12.35 -6.31
CA PRO A 202 -7.29 13.62 -5.72
C PRO A 202 -6.34 14.34 -6.68
N LEU A 203 -6.51 15.65 -6.80
CA LEU A 203 -5.59 16.50 -7.55
C LEU A 203 -4.49 16.99 -6.61
N THR A 204 -3.25 16.96 -7.06
CA THR A 204 -2.14 17.57 -6.33
C THR A 204 -2.27 19.10 -6.29
N GLU A 205 -1.89 19.68 -5.14
CA GLU A 205 -1.89 21.13 -4.89
C GLU A 205 -0.48 21.74 -4.98
N LYS A 206 0.55 20.96 -5.31
CA LYS A 206 1.94 21.44 -5.34
C LYS A 206 2.12 22.58 -6.34
N SER A 207 2.54 23.74 -5.84
CA SER A 207 3.03 24.86 -6.63
C SER A 207 4.37 24.49 -7.26
N GLY A 208 4.41 24.25 -8.57
CA GLY A 208 5.62 23.82 -9.29
C GLY A 208 5.36 22.86 -10.44
N ILE A 209 4.13 22.38 -10.58
CA ILE A 209 3.71 21.56 -11.72
C ILE A 209 3.61 22.45 -12.95
N SER A 210 4.22 22.01 -14.05
CA SER A 210 4.19 22.75 -15.31
C SER A 210 2.75 23.03 -15.74
N LYS A 211 2.51 24.26 -16.20
CA LYS A 211 1.17 24.71 -16.63
C LYS A 211 0.61 23.89 -17.79
N GLN A 212 1.48 23.22 -18.55
CA GLN A 212 1.11 22.33 -19.66
C GLN A 212 0.44 21.03 -19.20
N PHE A 213 0.53 20.68 -17.92
CA PHE A 213 -0.11 19.47 -17.41
C PHE A 213 -1.59 19.72 -17.11
N GLY A 214 -2.47 18.98 -17.78
CA GLY A 214 -3.91 18.98 -17.54
C GLY A 214 -4.35 18.31 -16.24
N THR A 215 -5.67 18.15 -16.07
CA THR A 215 -6.29 17.57 -14.86
C THR A 215 -5.91 16.11 -14.64
N ARG A 216 -5.82 15.29 -15.70
CA ARG A 216 -5.39 13.87 -15.59
C ARG A 216 -3.98 13.71 -15.02
N HIS A 217 -3.06 14.58 -15.43
CA HIS A 217 -1.70 14.60 -14.87
C HIS A 217 -1.71 15.01 -13.40
N ARG A 218 -2.47 16.04 -13.03
CA ARG A 218 -2.63 16.45 -11.63
C ARG A 218 -3.26 15.36 -10.78
N ALA A 219 -4.22 14.63 -11.32
CA ALA A 219 -4.84 13.46 -10.67
C ALA A 219 -3.83 12.34 -10.45
N ALA A 220 -2.98 12.05 -11.44
CA ALA A 220 -1.96 11.03 -11.33
C ALA A 220 -0.92 11.36 -10.24
N ILE A 221 -0.45 12.60 -10.21
CA ILE A 221 0.49 13.07 -9.18
C ILE A 221 -0.20 13.09 -7.81
N GLY A 222 -1.44 13.58 -7.72
CA GLY A 222 -2.17 13.64 -6.46
C GLY A 222 -2.41 12.27 -5.86
N LEU A 223 -2.74 11.26 -6.69
CA LEU A 223 -2.89 9.89 -6.20
C LEU A 223 -1.54 9.26 -5.81
N SER A 224 -0.46 9.50 -6.55
CA SER A 224 0.86 8.96 -6.21
C SER A 224 1.46 9.57 -4.94
N GLU A 225 1.01 10.75 -4.52
CA GLU A 225 1.42 11.40 -3.26
C GLU A 225 0.81 10.75 -2.03
N VAL A 226 -0.37 10.12 -2.17
CA VAL A 226 -1.14 9.54 -1.06
C VAL A 226 -1.22 8.02 -1.10
N SER A 227 -0.66 7.39 -2.13
CA SER A 227 -0.65 5.93 -2.30
C SER A 227 0.59 5.43 -3.04
N ASP A 228 0.87 4.12 -2.92
CA ASP A 228 1.91 3.43 -3.68
C ASP A 228 1.42 2.90 -5.05
N ALA A 229 0.26 3.36 -5.52
CA ALA A 229 -0.30 2.94 -6.80
C ALA A 229 0.65 3.30 -7.97
N LEU A 230 0.59 2.50 -9.02
CA LEU A 230 1.20 2.84 -10.31
C LEU A 230 0.16 3.52 -11.18
N ILE A 231 0.36 4.80 -11.52
CA ILE A 231 -0.57 5.55 -12.36
C ILE A 231 0.02 5.79 -13.73
N LEU A 232 -0.73 5.42 -14.76
CA LEU A 232 -0.37 5.56 -16.16
C LEU A 232 -1.25 6.63 -16.80
N VAL A 233 -0.67 7.55 -17.56
CA VAL A 233 -1.35 8.68 -18.17
C VAL A 233 -1.01 8.79 -19.66
N VAL A 234 -2.01 9.10 -20.47
CA VAL A 234 -1.81 9.61 -21.84
C VAL A 234 -2.35 11.03 -21.90
N SER A 235 -1.55 11.97 -22.40
CA SER A 235 -1.99 13.35 -22.60
C SER A 235 -2.93 13.46 -23.80
N GLU A 236 -4.10 14.07 -23.61
CA GLU A 236 -5.02 14.38 -24.72
C GLU A 236 -4.52 15.52 -25.63
N GLU A 237 -3.62 16.37 -25.15
CA GLU A 237 -3.06 17.47 -25.95
C GLU A 237 -1.89 17.02 -26.85
N THR A 238 -0.92 16.31 -26.25
CA THR A 238 0.33 15.93 -26.92
C THR A 238 0.37 14.48 -27.37
N GLY A 239 -0.42 13.59 -26.76
CA GLY A 239 -0.28 12.14 -26.92
C GLY A 239 0.85 11.53 -26.07
N GLY A 240 1.61 12.35 -25.33
CA GLY A 240 2.73 11.88 -24.51
C GLY A 240 2.28 10.91 -23.42
N ILE A 241 3.05 9.83 -23.25
CA ILE A 241 2.84 8.84 -22.18
C ILE A 241 3.59 9.30 -20.95
N SER A 242 2.93 9.28 -19.80
CA SER A 242 3.54 9.64 -18.51
C SER A 242 3.17 8.63 -17.44
N VAL A 243 4.01 8.53 -16.41
CA VAL A 243 3.80 7.62 -15.27
C VAL A 243 4.02 8.36 -13.95
N ALA A 244 3.15 8.12 -12.97
CA ALA A 244 3.33 8.56 -11.60
C ALA A 244 3.39 7.35 -10.65
N HIS A 245 4.31 7.38 -9.68
CA HIS A 245 4.43 6.34 -8.66
C HIS A 245 5.21 6.89 -7.45
N ASN A 246 4.75 6.63 -6.22
CA ASN A 246 5.40 7.07 -4.97
C ASN A 246 5.79 8.57 -4.96
N GLY A 247 4.90 9.44 -5.43
CA GLY A 247 5.11 10.89 -5.48
C GLY A 247 6.07 11.37 -6.58
N GLU A 248 6.68 10.45 -7.35
CA GLU A 248 7.49 10.78 -8.53
C GLU A 248 6.61 10.79 -9.79
N PHE A 249 6.97 11.64 -10.75
CA PHE A 249 6.27 11.77 -12.02
C PHE A 249 7.26 11.84 -13.18
N PHE A 250 7.13 10.89 -14.11
CA PHE A 250 7.93 10.78 -15.32
C PHE A 250 7.06 11.18 -16.51
N SER A 251 7.29 12.37 -17.04
CA SER A 251 6.57 12.89 -18.20
C SER A 251 7.22 12.48 -19.51
N ASP A 252 6.39 12.26 -20.53
CA ASP A 252 6.79 12.06 -21.94
C ASP A 252 7.89 10.99 -22.11
N ILE A 253 7.61 9.80 -21.59
CA ILE A 253 8.53 8.67 -21.63
C ILE A 253 8.40 7.86 -22.92
N SER A 254 9.51 7.26 -23.36
CA SER A 254 9.52 6.38 -24.54
C SER A 254 8.78 5.07 -24.28
N LYS A 255 8.39 4.37 -25.36
CA LYS A 255 7.73 3.05 -25.28
C LYS A 255 8.60 2.02 -24.54
N GLU A 256 9.91 2.07 -24.74
CA GLU A 256 10.89 1.20 -24.07
C GLU A 256 10.93 1.50 -22.57
N LYS A 257 11.02 2.78 -22.20
CA LYS A 257 11.02 3.18 -20.78
C LYS A 257 9.70 2.84 -20.09
N PHE A 258 8.58 2.95 -20.80
CA PHE A 258 7.27 2.52 -20.31
C PHE A 258 7.23 1.03 -20.01
N HIS A 259 7.72 0.19 -20.94
CA HIS A 259 7.87 -1.25 -20.73
C HIS A 259 8.71 -1.57 -19.50
N ASP A 260 9.90 -0.95 -19.39
CA ASP A 260 10.83 -1.18 -18.28
C ASP A 260 10.19 -0.85 -16.93
N ILE A 261 9.44 0.25 -16.86
CA ILE A 261 8.71 0.65 -15.64
C ILE A 261 7.61 -0.36 -15.29
N LEU A 262 6.80 -0.77 -16.27
CA LEU A 262 5.74 -1.76 -16.05
C LEU A 262 6.32 -3.08 -15.54
N VAL A 263 7.38 -3.58 -16.17
CA VAL A 263 8.06 -4.82 -15.75
C VAL A 263 8.67 -4.66 -14.36
N ALA A 264 9.35 -3.55 -14.08
CA ALA A 264 10.02 -3.34 -12.81
C ALA A 264 9.07 -3.28 -11.61
N ILE A 265 7.86 -2.74 -11.81
CA ILE A 265 6.87 -2.54 -10.74
C ILE A 265 5.90 -3.72 -10.64
N LEU A 266 5.38 -4.21 -11.78
CA LEU A 266 4.31 -5.22 -11.78
C LEU A 266 4.83 -6.66 -11.67
N VAL A 267 6.07 -6.93 -12.12
CA VAL A 267 6.64 -8.28 -12.03
C VAL A 267 7.32 -8.45 -10.67
N PRO A 268 6.92 -9.44 -9.85
CA PRO A 268 7.59 -9.70 -8.59
C PRO A 268 9.06 -10.03 -8.84
N LYS A 269 9.98 -9.30 -8.19
CA LYS A 269 11.40 -9.69 -8.17
C LYS A 269 11.51 -11.06 -7.50
N VAL A 270 11.62 -12.10 -8.31
CA VAL A 270 12.05 -13.41 -7.81
C VAL A 270 13.49 -13.24 -7.35
N GLU A 271 13.72 -13.10 -6.05
CA GLU A 271 15.04 -13.27 -5.47
C GLU A 271 15.56 -14.63 -5.93
N LYS A 272 16.54 -14.61 -6.83
CA LYS A 272 17.31 -15.80 -7.15
C LYS A 272 18.11 -16.14 -5.90
N THR A 273 17.55 -17.00 -5.05
CA THR A 273 18.33 -17.72 -4.06
C THR A 273 19.34 -18.56 -4.83
N VAL A 274 20.54 -18.02 -5.05
CA VAL A 274 21.70 -18.76 -5.52
C VAL A 274 22.10 -19.69 -4.39
N ARG A 275 21.40 -20.83 -4.24
CA ARG A 275 21.93 -21.98 -3.53
C ARG A 275 23.03 -22.55 -4.41
N GLY A 276 24.26 -22.21 -4.07
CA GLY A 276 25.44 -22.86 -4.62
C GLY A 276 25.40 -24.36 -4.33
N THR A 277 25.19 -25.16 -5.37
CA THR A 277 25.57 -26.58 -5.38
C THR A 277 26.88 -26.71 -6.16
N GLY A 278 27.94 -26.23 -5.54
CA GLY A 278 29.29 -26.69 -5.86
C GLY A 278 29.56 -27.97 -5.09
N ARG A 279 29.35 -29.15 -5.69
CA ARG A 279 30.16 -30.35 -5.45
C ARG A 279 29.77 -31.55 -6.33
N ILE A 280 30.81 -32.17 -6.90
CA ILE A 280 30.92 -33.55 -7.40
C ILE A 280 30.60 -33.78 -8.90
N ARG A 281 31.62 -33.53 -9.74
CA ARG A 281 31.97 -34.43 -10.86
C ARG A 281 33.44 -34.25 -11.27
N LYS A 282 34.36 -34.58 -10.38
CA LYS A 282 35.70 -35.06 -10.76
C LYS A 282 35.69 -36.56 -10.49
N ASN A 283 35.60 -37.35 -11.56
CA ASN A 283 36.13 -38.71 -11.70
C ASN A 283 35.56 -39.35 -12.98
N LYS A 284 36.18 -39.04 -14.10
CA LYS A 284 36.44 -39.96 -15.22
C LYS A 284 37.30 -39.23 -16.22
N VAL A 285 38.22 -39.95 -16.86
CA VAL A 285 39.29 -39.48 -17.76
C VAL A 285 40.59 -39.11 -17.02
N GLU A 286 41.15 -40.08 -16.29
CA GLU A 286 42.63 -40.19 -16.19
C GLU A 286 43.12 -41.65 -16.25
N GLU A 287 42.26 -42.66 -16.11
CA GLU A 287 42.59 -44.04 -16.51
C GLU A 287 42.30 -44.29 -18.00
N LYS A 288 43.17 -43.78 -18.88
CA LYS A 288 43.50 -44.37 -20.20
C LYS A 288 44.68 -43.62 -20.84
N LYS A 289 45.77 -43.45 -20.10
CA LYS A 289 47.10 -43.16 -20.66
C LYS A 289 48.17 -43.70 -19.72
N ASN A 290 48.41 -45.00 -19.86
CA ASN A 290 49.67 -45.74 -19.60
C ASN A 290 49.36 -47.21 -19.91
N GLY A 291 49.19 -47.55 -21.18
CA GLY A 291 50.19 -48.36 -21.88
C GLY A 291 51.63 -47.90 -21.74
N LYS A 292 52.31 -48.38 -20.71
CA LYS A 292 53.55 -49.17 -20.74
C LYS A 292 53.97 -49.48 -19.31
#